data_AF-A0A497D8W9-F1
#
_entry.id   AF-A0A497D8W9-F1
#
_cell.length_a   1.000
_cell.length_b   1.000
_cell.length_c   1.000
_cell.angle_alpha   90.00
_cell.angle_beta   90.00
_cell.angle_gamma   90.00
#
_symmetry.space_group_name_H-M   'P 1'
#
loop_
_entity.id
_entity.type
_entity.pdbx_description
1 polymer ?
#
loop_
_entity_poly.entity_id
_entity_poly.type
_entity_poly.pdbx_seq_one_letter_code
_entity_poly.pdbx_strand_id
1 'polypeptide(L)'
;MTANCLTAVKIKKMKKFIVVVFLIATGYSYAQDLIILRNGDEIKAKVTEIQSGVIKYKKYTNQTGPTYSIDKSEVFMIRYESGDKDVFGTAGKQDTGRVYNHGVTENPTEFVYDPTIGDPYCQIKKPFGGRVYGERGNEILYRQDMVFYGFDMTYLKLSNDRKLGDGVEIVQDYYEDFHDVLANSMLPFKDIRNLMDKQSMFLGKTVFPNYRYMNYQDFVVAGPYCIPFEDLKKIVRSYVLAEKSGVGMVIVLENFNKEREYSLIWVTFFDINTREILFAAEVSGKSGGGGMAKHWATGVEVAFRKMFFENIYRPRRTTNYQIPEKLLFY
;
A
#
# COMPACT_ATOMS: atom_id res chain seq x y z
N MET A 1 -56.09 -56.20 -19.63
CA MET A 1 -54.95 -57.05 -19.25
C MET A 1 -53.67 -56.31 -19.65
N THR A 2 -52.95 -55.74 -18.67
CA THR A 2 -51.57 -56.11 -18.27
C THR A 2 -50.50 -55.68 -19.28
N ALA A 3 -49.40 -54.97 -18.98
CA ALA A 3 -48.84 -54.52 -17.71
C ALA A 3 -47.91 -53.32 -17.97
N ASN A 4 -47.86 -52.48 -16.94
CA ASN A 4 -46.96 -51.36 -16.72
C ASN A 4 -45.53 -51.82 -16.36
N CYS A 5 -44.62 -50.85 -16.36
CA CYS A 5 -43.54 -50.74 -15.37
C CYS A 5 -42.29 -51.61 -15.56
N LEU A 6 -41.31 -51.15 -16.33
CA LEU A 6 -39.91 -51.58 -16.15
C LEU A 6 -38.83 -50.49 -16.39
N THR A 7 -39.18 -49.31 -16.90
CA THR A 7 -38.18 -48.26 -17.22
C THR A 7 -38.03 -47.15 -16.17
N ALA A 8 -38.96 -46.99 -15.23
CA ALA A 8 -38.89 -45.93 -14.21
C ALA A 8 -38.03 -46.25 -12.97
N VAL A 9 -37.66 -47.52 -12.76
CA VAL A 9 -36.94 -47.96 -11.54
C VAL A 9 -35.42 -47.73 -11.63
N LYS A 10 -34.82 -47.73 -12.84
CA LYS A 10 -33.36 -47.56 -13.01
C LYS A 10 -32.88 -46.11 -12.79
N ILE A 11 -33.65 -45.10 -13.21
CA ILE A 11 -33.25 -43.68 -13.11
C ILE A 11 -33.40 -43.15 -11.67
N LYS A 12 -34.42 -43.62 -10.93
CA LYS A 12 -34.67 -43.18 -9.54
C LYS A 12 -33.61 -43.67 -8.55
N LYS A 13 -32.96 -44.81 -8.84
CA LYS A 13 -31.80 -45.32 -8.06
C LYS A 13 -30.49 -44.57 -8.38
N MET A 14 -30.27 -44.13 -9.61
CA MET A 14 -29.07 -43.34 -9.99
C MET A 14 -29.07 -41.91 -9.45
N LYS A 15 -30.23 -41.24 -9.35
CA LYS A 15 -30.32 -39.90 -8.72
C LYS A 15 -29.98 -39.92 -7.21
N LYS A 16 -30.37 -40.98 -6.49
CA LYS A 16 -29.98 -41.15 -5.08
C LYS A 16 -28.48 -41.46 -4.91
N PHE A 17 -27.88 -42.15 -5.88
CA PHE A 17 -26.45 -42.45 -5.87
C PHE A 17 -25.58 -41.20 -6.11
N ILE A 18 -26.01 -40.30 -7.01
CA ILE A 18 -25.30 -39.03 -7.28
C ILE A 18 -25.34 -38.08 -6.07
N VAL A 19 -26.44 -38.04 -5.31
CA VAL A 19 -26.53 -37.23 -4.07
C VAL A 19 -25.60 -37.76 -2.98
N VAL A 20 -25.42 -39.08 -2.88
CA VAL A 20 -24.50 -39.71 -1.92
C VAL A 20 -23.03 -39.46 -2.30
N VAL A 21 -22.68 -39.47 -3.59
CA VAL A 21 -21.31 -39.14 -4.06
C VAL A 21 -20.97 -37.66 -3.83
N PHE A 22 -21.94 -36.74 -3.96
CA PHE A 22 -21.72 -35.33 -3.66
C PHE A 22 -21.61 -35.04 -2.15
N LEU A 23 -22.29 -35.82 -1.30
CA LEU A 23 -22.14 -35.76 0.17
C LEU A 23 -20.77 -36.28 0.63
N ILE A 24 -20.22 -37.30 -0.02
CA ILE A 24 -18.89 -37.87 0.31
C ILE A 24 -17.73 -36.96 -0.15
N ALA A 25 -17.96 -36.06 -1.11
CA ALA A 25 -16.95 -35.10 -1.59
C ALA A 25 -16.76 -33.87 -0.68
N THR A 26 -17.55 -33.71 0.39
CA THR A 26 -17.46 -32.56 1.32
C THR A 26 -16.40 -32.71 2.42
N GLY A 27 -15.66 -33.83 2.45
CA GLY A 27 -14.84 -34.25 3.59
C GLY A 27 -13.36 -33.82 3.61
N TYR A 28 -12.91 -32.89 2.78
CA TYR A 28 -11.51 -32.43 2.82
C TYR A 28 -11.37 -30.92 2.62
N SER A 29 -12.13 -30.14 3.39
CA SER A 29 -11.77 -28.74 3.59
C SER A 29 -10.67 -28.70 4.65
N TYR A 30 -9.42 -28.77 4.23
CA TYR A 30 -8.28 -28.50 5.11
C TYR A 30 -8.26 -26.99 5.37
N ALA A 31 -9.02 -26.53 6.35
CA ALA A 31 -8.79 -25.24 6.95
C ALA A 31 -7.72 -25.44 8.02
N GLN A 32 -6.61 -24.70 7.95
CA GLN A 32 -5.59 -24.69 8.98
C GLN A 32 -5.59 -23.35 9.69
N ASP A 33 -5.02 -23.32 10.89
CA ASP A 33 -4.80 -22.05 11.57
C ASP A 33 -3.81 -21.22 10.75
N LEU A 34 -4.06 -19.92 10.72
CA LEU A 34 -3.24 -18.95 10.05
C LEU A 34 -2.85 -17.88 11.07
N ILE A 35 -1.57 -17.83 11.40
CA ILE A 35 -1.00 -16.75 12.19
C ILE A 35 -0.63 -15.65 11.19
N ILE A 36 -1.29 -14.50 11.30
CA ILE A 36 -1.06 -13.35 10.45
C ILE A 36 -0.23 -12.35 11.24
N LEU A 37 0.94 -12.00 10.72
CA LEU A 37 1.88 -11.09 11.35
C LEU A 37 1.52 -9.63 11.07
N ARG A 38 2.17 -8.71 11.81
CA ARG A 38 1.90 -7.28 11.66
C ARG A 38 2.29 -6.70 10.30
N ASN A 39 3.30 -7.29 9.67
CA ASN A 39 3.73 -6.99 8.31
C ASN A 39 2.95 -7.78 7.25
N GLY A 40 1.88 -8.49 7.63
CA GLY A 40 1.08 -9.32 6.73
C GLY A 40 1.73 -10.63 6.29
N ASP A 41 2.88 -11.03 6.86
CA ASP A 41 3.37 -12.39 6.62
C ASP A 41 2.41 -13.42 7.23
N GLU A 42 2.28 -14.54 6.55
CA GLU A 42 1.37 -15.61 6.95
C GLU A 42 2.13 -16.88 7.32
N ILE A 43 1.82 -17.41 8.51
CA ILE A 43 2.35 -18.68 8.98
C ILE A 43 1.19 -19.67 9.08
N LYS A 44 1.16 -20.63 8.14
CA LYS A 44 0.28 -21.80 8.23
C LYS A 44 0.72 -22.68 9.39
N ALA A 45 -0.14 -22.80 10.39
CA ALA A 45 0.22 -23.37 11.67
C ALA A 45 -0.88 -24.28 12.23
N LYS A 46 -0.53 -25.01 13.30
CA LYS A 46 -1.47 -25.45 14.32
C LYS A 46 -1.06 -24.75 15.61
N VAL A 47 -1.90 -23.84 16.10
CA VAL A 47 -1.63 -23.12 17.35
C VAL A 47 -1.81 -24.08 18.51
N THR A 48 -0.82 -24.14 19.39
CA THR A 48 -0.81 -25.09 20.51
C THR A 48 -1.04 -24.41 21.85
N GLU A 49 -0.54 -23.18 22.03
CA GLU A 49 -0.63 -22.45 23.29
C GLU A 49 -0.51 -20.95 23.04
N ILE A 50 -1.34 -20.15 23.73
CA ILE A 50 -1.25 -18.68 23.75
C ILE A 50 -0.96 -18.24 25.18
N GLN A 51 0.26 -17.78 25.43
CA GLN A 51 0.67 -17.24 26.72
C GLN A 51 0.61 -15.70 26.71
N SER A 52 0.94 -15.03 27.83
CA SER A 52 0.84 -13.57 27.92
C SER A 52 1.62 -12.83 26.84
N GLY A 53 2.88 -13.22 26.59
CA GLY A 53 3.77 -12.57 25.62
C GLY A 53 4.13 -13.38 24.37
N VAL A 54 3.92 -14.70 24.38
CA VAL A 54 4.37 -15.59 23.30
C VAL A 54 3.24 -16.51 22.85
N ILE A 55 3.21 -16.81 21.55
CA ILE A 55 2.32 -17.80 20.93
C ILE A 55 3.18 -18.99 20.49
N LYS A 56 2.82 -20.19 20.93
CA LYS A 56 3.48 -21.44 20.52
C LYS A 56 2.66 -22.18 19.47
N TYR A 57 3.33 -22.64 18.43
CA TYR A 57 2.67 -23.30 17.30
C TYR A 57 3.55 -24.37 16.66
N LYS A 58 2.92 -25.25 15.88
CA LYS A 58 3.60 -26.15 14.95
C LYS A 58 3.36 -25.71 13.52
N LYS A 59 4.38 -25.79 12.66
CA LYS A 59 4.20 -25.54 11.23
C LYS A 59 3.22 -26.57 10.65
N TYR A 60 2.25 -26.12 9.86
CA TYR A 60 1.22 -27.01 9.31
C TYR A 60 1.83 -28.15 8.48
N THR A 61 2.90 -27.87 7.74
CA THR A 61 3.63 -28.85 6.92
C THR A 61 4.49 -29.83 7.72
N ASN A 62 4.67 -29.62 9.04
CA ASN A 62 5.52 -30.46 9.89
C ASN A 62 4.97 -30.54 11.32
N GLN A 63 3.83 -31.23 11.49
CA GLN A 63 3.16 -31.37 12.79
C GLN A 63 3.89 -32.29 13.78
N THR A 64 4.79 -33.16 13.31
CA THR A 64 5.65 -33.99 14.18
C THR A 64 6.97 -33.30 14.55
N GLY A 65 7.25 -32.14 13.94
CA GLY A 65 8.44 -31.33 14.20
C GLY A 65 8.42 -30.56 15.53
N PRO A 66 9.44 -29.70 15.74
CA PRO A 66 9.57 -28.91 16.96
C PRO A 66 8.42 -27.91 17.11
N THR A 67 8.16 -27.51 18.35
CA THR A 67 7.28 -26.39 18.66
C THR A 67 8.04 -25.08 18.43
N TYR A 68 7.47 -24.20 17.62
CA TYR A 68 7.95 -22.85 17.37
C TYR A 68 7.27 -21.88 18.30
N SER A 69 7.89 -20.72 18.50
CA SER A 69 7.39 -19.62 19.32
C SER A 69 7.55 -18.32 18.56
N ILE A 70 6.53 -17.46 18.65
CA ILE A 70 6.53 -16.11 18.09
C ILE A 70 6.02 -15.13 19.13
N ASP A 71 6.64 -13.95 19.19
CA ASP A 71 6.20 -12.90 20.10
C ASP A 71 4.81 -12.40 19.71
N LYS A 72 3.92 -12.30 20.69
CA LYS A 72 2.55 -11.81 20.48
C LYS A 72 2.55 -10.36 19.96
N SER A 73 3.61 -9.60 20.22
CA SER A 73 3.80 -8.26 19.64
C SER A 73 4.03 -8.27 18.13
N GLU A 74 4.47 -9.38 17.54
CA GLU A 74 4.64 -9.52 16.08
C GLU A 74 3.39 -10.07 15.38
N VAL A 75 2.46 -10.64 16.14
CA VAL A 75 1.23 -11.23 15.63
C VAL A 75 0.12 -10.18 15.62
N PHE A 76 -0.57 -10.06 14.49
CA PHE A 76 -1.78 -9.24 14.36
C PHE A 76 -3.03 -10.04 14.72
N MET A 77 -3.20 -11.23 14.12
CA MET A 77 -4.38 -12.06 14.29
C MET A 77 -4.02 -13.53 14.14
N ILE A 78 -4.72 -14.38 14.88
CA ILE A 78 -4.83 -15.81 14.55
C ILE A 78 -6.23 -16.04 13.97
N ARG A 79 -6.29 -16.55 12.75
CA ARG A 79 -7.52 -17.12 12.18
C ARG A 79 -7.46 -18.62 12.34
N TYR A 80 -8.34 -19.17 13.15
CA TYR A 80 -8.38 -20.61 13.41
C TYR A 80 -9.03 -21.38 12.26
N GLU A 81 -8.77 -22.68 12.22
CA GLU A 81 -9.47 -23.64 11.36
C GLU A 81 -11.00 -23.54 11.48
N SER A 82 -11.54 -23.20 12.65
CA SER A 82 -12.98 -23.00 12.87
C SER A 82 -13.56 -21.76 12.19
N GLY A 83 -12.72 -20.82 11.77
CA GLY A 83 -13.11 -19.49 11.31
C GLY A 83 -13.13 -18.42 12.41
N ASP A 84 -12.99 -18.82 13.68
CA ASP A 84 -12.84 -17.87 14.79
C ASP A 84 -11.53 -17.07 14.66
N LYS A 85 -11.52 -15.87 15.23
CA LYS A 85 -10.39 -14.94 15.14
C LYS A 85 -10.02 -14.42 16.52
N ASP A 86 -8.74 -14.54 16.87
CA ASP A 86 -8.15 -13.79 17.97
C ASP A 86 -7.35 -12.63 17.38
N VAL A 87 -7.73 -11.39 17.74
CA VAL A 87 -7.05 -10.17 17.29
C VAL A 87 -6.18 -9.63 18.41
N PHE A 88 -4.90 -9.46 18.13
CA PHE A 88 -3.91 -8.94 19.07
C PHE A 88 -3.62 -7.48 18.72
N GLY A 89 -4.48 -6.58 19.20
CA GLY A 89 -4.27 -5.14 19.11
C GLY A 89 -3.44 -4.61 20.27
N THR A 90 -2.54 -3.67 20.02
CA THR A 90 -2.04 -2.78 21.09
C THR A 90 -3.19 -1.86 21.49
N ALA A 91 -3.82 -2.13 22.63
CA ALA A 91 -4.66 -1.13 23.28
C ALA A 91 -3.81 0.13 23.46
N GLY A 92 -4.28 1.26 22.91
CA GLY A 92 -3.53 2.50 22.79
C GLY A 92 -2.77 2.88 24.06
N LYS A 93 -1.44 2.76 23.97
CA LYS A 93 -0.51 3.59 24.72
C LYS A 93 0.42 4.18 23.69
N GLN A 94 0.32 5.50 23.51
CA GLN A 94 1.31 6.26 22.77
C GLN A 94 2.67 5.96 23.37
N ASP A 95 3.56 5.41 22.57
CA ASP A 95 4.96 5.19 22.94
C ASP A 95 5.67 6.55 22.90
N THR A 96 5.45 7.36 23.93
CA THR A 96 6.25 8.54 24.20
C THR A 96 7.60 8.08 24.73
N GLY A 97 8.61 8.02 23.87
CA GLY A 97 10.00 8.05 24.30
C GLY A 97 10.87 6.87 23.88
N ARG A 98 11.04 6.65 22.58
CA ARG A 98 12.31 6.17 22.04
C ARG A 98 12.83 7.19 21.05
N VAL A 99 13.82 7.97 21.49
CA VAL A 99 14.62 8.80 20.59
C VAL A 99 15.43 7.83 19.72
N TYR A 100 14.93 7.52 18.54
CA TYR A 100 15.70 6.83 17.51
C TYR A 100 16.74 7.80 16.95
N ASN A 101 17.91 7.86 17.60
CA ASN A 101 19.10 8.44 16.99
C ASN A 101 19.60 7.48 15.90
N HIS A 102 18.92 7.45 14.76
CA HIS A 102 19.51 6.95 13.52
C HIS A 102 20.17 8.15 12.83
N GLY A 103 21.49 8.24 12.96
CA GLY A 103 22.28 9.10 12.09
C GLY A 103 22.01 8.67 10.66
N VAL A 104 21.32 9.50 9.90
CA VAL A 104 20.96 9.22 8.51
C VAL A 104 22.25 9.20 7.70
N THR A 105 22.75 8.01 7.37
CA THR A 105 23.82 7.85 6.40
C THR A 105 23.29 8.24 5.03
N GLU A 106 23.99 9.09 4.28
CA GLU A 106 23.53 9.60 2.98
C GLU A 106 23.28 8.50 1.92
N ASN A 107 23.76 7.27 2.15
CA ASN A 107 23.53 6.11 1.29
C ASN A 107 23.29 4.83 2.13
N PRO A 108 22.03 4.53 2.48
CA PRO A 108 21.71 3.32 3.24
C PRO A 108 21.93 2.05 2.41
N THR A 109 22.38 0.98 3.06
CA THR A 109 22.52 -0.36 2.45
C THR A 109 21.25 -1.21 2.58
N GLU A 110 20.40 -0.87 3.54
CA GLU A 110 19.12 -1.52 3.79
C GLU A 110 18.04 -0.46 4.07
N PHE A 111 16.80 -0.77 3.71
CA PHE A 111 15.67 0.11 4.00
C PHE A 111 15.19 -0.19 5.43
N VAL A 112 14.99 0.86 6.21
CA VAL A 112 14.45 0.80 7.57
C VAL A 112 13.18 1.64 7.63
N TYR A 113 12.07 1.01 8.03
CA TYR A 113 10.79 1.70 8.21
C TYR A 113 10.83 2.59 9.46
N ASP A 114 10.41 3.85 9.31
CA ASP A 114 10.31 4.82 10.40
C ASP A 114 8.83 5.06 10.73
N PRO A 115 8.30 4.48 11.83
CA PRO A 115 6.88 4.62 12.19
C PRO A 115 6.48 6.03 12.62
N THR A 116 7.44 6.96 12.75
CA THR A 116 7.17 8.36 13.14
C THR A 116 6.84 9.27 11.97
N ILE A 117 6.95 8.78 10.72
CA ILE A 117 6.63 9.54 9.52
C ILE A 117 5.11 9.76 9.41
N GLY A 118 4.74 11.01 9.17
CA GLY A 118 3.37 11.43 8.91
C GLY A 118 2.72 12.18 10.07
N ASP A 119 1.68 12.95 9.74
CA ASP A 119 0.92 13.77 10.67
C ASP A 119 -0.58 13.39 10.61
N PRO A 120 -1.14 12.78 11.67
CA PRO A 120 -2.56 12.43 11.74
C PRO A 120 -3.47 13.60 12.12
N TYR A 121 -2.92 14.81 12.35
CA TYR A 121 -3.65 15.99 12.80
C TYR A 121 -3.71 17.12 11.77
N CYS A 122 -3.26 16.87 10.54
CA CYS A 122 -3.24 17.91 9.54
C CYS A 122 -4.62 18.25 8.97
N GLN A 123 -4.69 19.43 8.34
CA GLN A 123 -5.92 19.93 7.76
C GLN A 123 -6.34 19.14 6.53
N ILE A 124 -7.61 18.72 6.49
CA ILE A 124 -8.18 18.02 5.35
C ILE A 124 -8.08 18.89 4.08
N LYS A 125 -7.52 18.30 3.01
CA LYS A 125 -7.28 18.97 1.73
C LYS A 125 -8.51 18.88 0.80
N LYS A 126 -8.60 19.81 -0.15
CA LYS A 126 -9.60 19.74 -1.25
C LYS A 126 -9.39 18.46 -2.09
N PRO A 127 -10.45 17.84 -2.63
CA PRO A 127 -10.35 16.67 -3.52
C PRO A 127 -9.59 16.90 -4.83
N PHE A 128 -9.37 18.16 -5.20
CA PHE A 128 -8.54 18.56 -6.33
C PHE A 128 -7.82 19.86 -5.97
N GLY A 129 -6.52 19.77 -5.78
CA GLY A 129 -5.67 20.91 -5.46
C GLY A 129 -4.22 20.49 -5.26
N GLY A 130 -3.33 21.46 -5.06
CA GLY A 130 -1.93 21.16 -4.88
C GLY A 130 -1.10 22.31 -4.35
N ARG A 131 0.11 21.94 -3.92
CA ARG A 131 1.14 22.84 -3.40
C ARG A 131 2.51 22.33 -3.86
N VAL A 132 3.44 23.25 -4.09
CA VAL A 132 4.82 22.93 -4.49
C VAL A 132 5.83 23.34 -3.42
N TYR A 133 6.93 22.61 -3.41
CA TYR A 133 8.03 22.71 -2.45
C TYR A 133 9.36 22.51 -3.18
N GLY A 134 10.45 22.97 -2.56
CA GLY A 134 11.77 23.03 -3.19
C GLY A 134 11.92 24.26 -4.10
N GLU A 135 13.16 24.70 -4.28
CA GLU A 135 13.47 25.96 -4.98
C GLU A 135 14.03 25.71 -6.39
N ARG A 136 14.31 24.46 -6.74
CA ARG A 136 15.01 24.06 -7.97
C ARG A 136 14.07 23.47 -9.03
N GLY A 137 12.77 23.82 -8.96
CA GLY A 137 11.75 23.34 -9.90
C GLY A 137 12.04 23.66 -11.37
N ASN A 138 12.69 24.79 -11.65
CA ASN A 138 13.08 25.13 -13.03
C ASN A 138 14.07 24.12 -13.61
N GLU A 139 15.00 23.58 -12.80
CA GLU A 139 15.96 22.60 -13.28
C GLU A 139 15.26 21.32 -13.77
N ILE A 140 14.20 20.89 -13.07
CA ILE A 140 13.41 19.71 -13.43
C ILE A 140 12.73 19.87 -14.79
N LEU A 141 12.29 21.08 -15.14
CA LEU A 141 11.62 21.33 -16.42
C LEU A 141 12.54 21.09 -17.62
N TYR A 142 13.84 21.35 -17.48
CA TYR A 142 14.82 21.26 -18.59
C TYR A 142 15.69 20.01 -18.55
N ARG A 143 15.93 19.41 -17.39
CA ARG A 143 16.73 18.17 -17.26
C ARG A 143 16.08 17.01 -18.02
N GLN A 144 16.88 16.15 -18.63
CA GLN A 144 16.41 15.01 -19.44
C GLN A 144 16.85 13.67 -18.85
N ASP A 145 17.99 13.67 -18.15
CA ASP A 145 18.61 12.54 -17.45
C ASP A 145 17.94 12.33 -16.08
N MET A 146 16.85 11.57 -16.09
CA MET A 146 16.04 11.25 -14.92
C MET A 146 15.91 9.74 -14.72
N VAL A 147 15.90 9.32 -13.46
CA VAL A 147 15.62 7.94 -13.05
C VAL A 147 14.26 7.89 -12.40
N PHE A 148 13.31 7.18 -13.02
CA PHE A 148 12.02 6.93 -12.40
C PHE A 148 12.12 5.70 -11.50
N TYR A 149 11.72 5.85 -10.24
CA TYR A 149 11.74 4.78 -9.23
C TYR A 149 10.36 4.19 -8.96
N GLY A 150 9.33 4.63 -9.67
CA GLY A 150 7.98 4.10 -9.54
C GLY A 150 7.15 4.79 -8.46
N PHE A 151 6.23 4.01 -7.89
CA PHE A 151 5.27 4.44 -6.90
C PHE A 151 5.67 3.90 -5.52
N ASP A 152 5.88 4.80 -4.56
CA ASP A 152 6.12 4.43 -3.17
C ASP A 152 4.80 4.42 -2.40
N MET A 153 4.48 3.27 -1.80
CA MET A 153 3.26 3.03 -1.03
C MET A 153 3.55 2.77 0.45
N THR A 154 4.80 2.92 0.88
CA THR A 154 5.25 2.50 2.22
C THR A 154 4.58 3.26 3.36
N TYR A 155 4.29 4.54 3.16
CA TYR A 155 3.66 5.41 4.16
C TYR A 155 2.23 5.79 3.79
N LEU A 156 1.64 5.12 2.80
CA LEU A 156 0.27 5.36 2.37
C LEU A 156 -0.71 4.97 3.48
N LYS A 157 -1.72 5.81 3.70
CA LYS A 157 -2.84 5.53 4.60
C LYS A 157 -4.19 5.59 3.90
N LEU A 158 -5.13 4.75 4.33
CA LEU A 158 -6.54 4.85 3.99
C LEU A 158 -7.30 5.50 5.15
N SER A 159 -7.74 6.74 4.99
CA SER A 159 -8.62 7.40 5.95
C SER A 159 -10.05 6.89 5.76
N ASN A 160 -10.46 5.92 6.57
CA ASN A 160 -11.76 5.26 6.49
C ASN A 160 -12.15 4.56 7.81
N ASP A 161 -12.87 5.28 8.67
CA ASP A 161 -13.32 4.82 9.98
C ASP A 161 -14.11 3.50 9.94
N ARG A 162 -14.82 3.25 8.82
CA ARG A 162 -15.65 2.05 8.66
C ARG A 162 -14.85 0.77 8.42
N LYS A 163 -13.54 0.88 8.17
CA LYS A 163 -12.63 -0.24 7.89
C LYS A 163 -11.48 -0.32 8.89
N LEU A 164 -11.61 0.32 10.06
CA LEU A 164 -10.60 0.22 11.10
C LEU A 164 -10.39 -1.25 11.50
N GLY A 165 -9.13 -1.67 11.54
CA GLY A 165 -8.74 -3.06 11.78
C GLY A 165 -8.61 -3.91 10.53
N ASP A 166 -9.14 -3.49 9.38
CA ASP A 166 -9.07 -4.26 8.12
C ASP A 166 -7.75 -4.04 7.36
N GLY A 167 -6.81 -3.27 7.92
CA GLY A 167 -5.60 -2.83 7.21
C GLY A 167 -4.76 -3.97 6.67
N VAL A 168 -4.60 -5.05 7.44
CA VAL A 168 -3.82 -6.22 7.01
C VAL A 168 -4.45 -6.90 5.80
N GLU A 169 -5.73 -7.24 5.89
CA GLU A 169 -6.47 -7.91 4.81
C GLU A 169 -6.48 -7.02 3.55
N ILE A 170 -6.72 -5.70 3.70
CA ILE A 170 -6.76 -4.79 2.55
C ILE A 170 -5.38 -4.66 1.87
N VAL A 171 -4.30 -4.55 2.64
CA VAL A 171 -2.95 -4.42 2.05
C VAL A 171 -2.61 -5.68 1.26
N GLN A 172 -2.80 -6.85 1.86
CA GLN A 172 -2.52 -8.14 1.22
C GLN A 172 -3.35 -8.36 -0.05
N ASP A 173 -4.65 -8.07 0.01
CA ASP A 173 -5.57 -8.35 -1.10
C ASP A 173 -5.43 -7.37 -2.26
N TYR A 174 -4.99 -6.12 -2.00
CA TYR A 174 -5.12 -5.04 -2.99
C TYR A 174 -3.85 -4.28 -3.34
N TYR A 175 -2.74 -4.34 -2.60
CA TYR A 175 -1.56 -3.51 -2.92
C TYR A 175 -0.92 -3.86 -4.26
N GLU A 176 -0.73 -5.16 -4.54
CA GLU A 176 -0.14 -5.62 -5.80
C GLU A 176 -1.09 -5.29 -6.98
N ASP A 177 -2.37 -5.61 -6.86
CA ASP A 177 -3.40 -5.25 -7.85
C ASP A 177 -3.45 -3.73 -8.11
N PHE A 178 -3.36 -2.93 -7.05
CA PHE A 178 -3.34 -1.48 -7.14
C PHE A 178 -2.08 -0.99 -7.86
N HIS A 179 -0.91 -1.52 -7.50
CA HIS A 179 0.34 -1.20 -8.18
C HIS A 179 0.28 -1.56 -9.66
N ASP A 180 -0.25 -2.73 -10.00
CA ASP A 180 -0.40 -3.17 -11.39
C ASP A 180 -1.36 -2.30 -12.19
N VAL A 181 -2.52 -1.95 -11.61
CA VAL A 181 -3.47 -1.02 -12.25
C VAL A 181 -2.80 0.33 -12.51
N LEU A 182 -2.04 0.86 -11.55
CA LEU A 182 -1.32 2.11 -11.74
C LEU A 182 -0.18 2.01 -12.74
N ALA A 183 0.80 1.15 -12.48
CA ALA A 183 2.07 1.11 -13.18
C ALA A 183 1.98 0.46 -14.56
N ASN A 184 0.97 -0.37 -14.82
CA ASN A 184 0.81 -1.04 -16.12
C ASN A 184 -0.36 -0.48 -16.94
N SER A 185 -1.41 0.05 -16.30
CA SER A 185 -2.61 0.49 -17.01
C SER A 185 -2.82 2.01 -17.03
N MET A 186 -2.71 2.70 -15.89
CA MET A 186 -3.12 4.12 -15.80
C MET A 186 -1.97 5.12 -15.99
N LEU A 187 -0.81 4.81 -15.44
CA LEU A 187 0.40 5.64 -15.45
C LEU A 187 1.64 4.79 -15.76
N PRO A 188 1.67 4.05 -16.89
CA PRO A 188 2.86 3.32 -17.25
C PRO A 188 4.04 4.26 -17.47
N PHE A 189 5.24 3.78 -17.15
CA PHE A 189 6.48 4.58 -17.24
C PHE A 189 6.62 5.30 -18.59
N LYS A 190 6.31 4.60 -19.70
CA LYS A 190 6.34 5.17 -21.05
C LYS A 190 5.43 6.39 -21.19
N ASP A 191 4.23 6.35 -20.59
CA ASP A 191 3.29 7.45 -20.62
C ASP A 191 3.77 8.64 -19.81
N ILE A 192 4.28 8.41 -18.59
CA ILE A 192 4.87 9.46 -17.75
C ILE A 192 6.01 10.15 -18.52
N ARG A 193 6.92 9.35 -19.08
CA ARG A 193 8.07 9.82 -19.86
C ARG A 193 7.65 10.69 -21.04
N ASN A 194 6.67 10.22 -21.82
CA ASN A 194 6.19 10.93 -23.00
C ASN A 194 5.41 12.20 -22.63
N LEU A 195 4.57 12.12 -21.60
CA LEU A 195 3.75 13.23 -21.13
C LEU A 195 4.64 14.39 -20.67
N MET A 196 5.69 14.09 -19.93
CA MET A 196 6.64 15.10 -19.40
C MET A 196 7.73 15.53 -20.40
N ASP A 197 7.75 14.94 -21.59
CA ASP A 197 8.77 15.11 -22.63
C ASP A 197 10.21 14.88 -22.11
N LYS A 198 10.42 13.73 -21.47
CA LYS A 198 11.71 13.31 -20.88
C LYS A 198 12.31 12.13 -21.63
N GLN A 199 12.71 12.31 -22.88
CA GLN A 199 13.09 11.20 -23.76
C GLN A 199 14.29 10.38 -23.22
N SER A 200 15.18 10.99 -22.43
CA SER A 200 16.33 10.30 -21.82
C SER A 200 16.04 9.72 -20.42
N MET A 201 14.81 9.83 -19.93
CA MET A 201 14.42 9.21 -18.67
C MET A 201 14.37 7.69 -18.82
N PHE A 202 14.81 6.98 -17.79
CA PHE A 202 14.76 5.52 -17.71
C PHE A 202 14.18 5.06 -16.36
N LEU A 203 13.78 3.79 -16.31
CA LEU A 203 13.26 3.15 -15.11
C LEU A 203 14.43 2.59 -14.29
N GLY A 204 14.58 3.05 -13.05
CA GLY A 204 15.55 2.51 -12.08
C GLY A 204 14.99 1.33 -11.29
N LYS A 205 15.74 0.86 -10.28
CA LYS A 205 15.25 -0.16 -9.34
C LYS A 205 14.07 0.39 -8.53
N THR A 206 12.88 -0.16 -8.72
CA THR A 206 11.66 0.33 -8.07
C THR A 206 11.75 0.34 -6.54
N VAL A 207 11.18 1.38 -5.92
CA VAL A 207 11.03 1.49 -4.45
C VAL A 207 9.77 0.80 -3.94
N PHE A 208 8.88 0.35 -4.83
CA PHE A 208 7.62 -0.31 -4.45
C PHE A 208 7.79 -1.40 -3.38
N PRO A 209 8.80 -2.30 -3.43
CA PRO A 209 8.94 -3.36 -2.43
C PRO A 209 9.07 -2.89 -0.97
N ASN A 210 9.40 -1.62 -0.73
CA ASN A 210 9.53 -1.06 0.60
C ASN A 210 8.22 -1.10 1.42
N TYR A 211 7.05 -1.19 0.76
CA TYR A 211 5.77 -1.29 1.47
C TYR A 211 5.74 -2.50 2.42
N ARG A 212 6.50 -3.56 2.13
CA ARG A 212 6.53 -4.78 2.96
C ARG A 212 7.11 -4.57 4.37
N TYR A 213 7.84 -3.47 4.59
CA TYR A 213 8.38 -3.14 5.92
C TYR A 213 7.40 -2.33 6.78
N MET A 214 6.30 -1.83 6.21
CA MET A 214 5.35 -1.03 6.96
C MET A 214 4.55 -1.88 7.95
N ASN A 215 3.99 -1.25 8.97
CA ASN A 215 2.96 -1.88 9.79
C ASN A 215 1.61 -1.87 9.04
N TYR A 216 1.11 -3.04 8.64
CA TYR A 216 -0.12 -3.13 7.85
C TYR A 216 -1.37 -2.79 8.67
N GLN A 217 -1.33 -2.91 10.01
CA GLN A 217 -2.48 -2.51 10.85
C GLN A 217 -2.73 -1.01 10.76
N ASP A 218 -1.65 -0.24 10.69
CA ASP A 218 -1.73 1.20 10.69
C ASP A 218 -2.11 1.74 9.31
N PHE A 219 -2.37 0.88 8.31
CA PHE A 219 -2.80 1.32 6.99
C PHE A 219 -4.13 2.07 7.03
N VAL A 220 -5.12 1.59 7.80
CA VAL A 220 -6.43 2.25 7.91
C VAL A 220 -6.47 3.14 9.15
N VAL A 221 -6.81 4.40 8.96
CA VAL A 221 -6.87 5.41 10.02
C VAL A 221 -8.23 6.09 10.07
N ALA A 222 -8.61 6.61 11.25
CA ALA A 222 -9.92 7.20 11.52
C ALA A 222 -10.02 8.71 11.20
N GLY A 223 -8.98 9.30 10.61
CA GLY A 223 -8.84 10.75 10.52
C GLY A 223 -8.00 11.18 9.33
N PRO A 224 -7.71 12.48 9.20
CA PRO A 224 -6.79 12.95 8.18
C PRO A 224 -5.41 12.34 8.40
N TYR A 225 -4.67 12.24 7.33
CA TYR A 225 -3.27 11.87 7.37
C TYR A 225 -2.56 12.58 6.22
N CYS A 226 -1.38 13.10 6.51
CA CYS A 226 -0.50 13.63 5.50
C CYS A 226 0.96 13.37 5.84
N ILE A 227 1.84 13.57 4.86
CA ILE A 227 3.28 13.50 5.03
C ILE A 227 3.82 14.93 4.94
N PRO A 228 4.20 15.56 6.07
CA PRO A 228 4.85 16.87 6.04
C PRO A 228 6.10 16.85 5.17
N PHE A 229 6.47 17.99 4.58
CA PHE A 229 7.64 18.08 3.71
C PHE A 229 8.95 17.63 4.38
N GLU A 230 9.11 17.86 5.69
CA GLU A 230 10.27 17.36 6.45
C GLU A 230 10.30 15.84 6.55
N ASP A 231 9.15 15.18 6.64
CA ASP A 231 9.08 13.72 6.62
C ASP A 231 9.30 13.16 5.22
N LEU A 232 8.85 13.87 4.16
CA LEU A 232 9.18 13.50 2.78
C LEU A 232 10.71 13.49 2.56
N LYS A 233 11.45 14.42 3.17
CA LYS A 233 12.93 14.39 3.12
C LYS A 233 13.51 13.15 3.81
N LYS A 234 12.92 12.70 4.92
CA LYS A 234 13.33 11.45 5.59
C LYS A 234 13.07 10.24 4.69
N ILE A 235 11.90 10.19 4.05
CA ILE A 235 11.54 9.13 3.08
C ILE A 235 12.60 9.08 1.96
N VAL A 236 12.90 10.20 1.30
CA VAL A 236 13.87 10.23 0.19
C VAL A 236 15.28 9.78 0.63
N ARG A 237 15.69 10.16 1.84
CA ARG A 237 16.98 9.74 2.42
C ARG A 237 17.04 8.26 2.79
N SER A 238 15.90 7.62 3.04
CA SER A 238 15.82 6.20 3.41
C SER A 238 15.98 5.24 2.21
N TYR A 239 15.89 5.74 0.97
CA TYR A 239 15.93 4.89 -0.21
C TYR A 239 17.30 4.27 -0.49
N VAL A 240 17.33 2.94 -0.57
CA VAL A 240 18.47 2.16 -1.08
C VAL A 240 18.45 2.17 -2.61
N LEU A 241 19.30 3.01 -3.23
CA LEU A 241 19.33 3.20 -4.68
C LEU A 241 20.54 2.54 -5.34
N ALA A 242 20.30 1.97 -6.53
CA ALA A 242 21.34 1.37 -7.35
C ALA A 242 22.19 2.45 -8.05
N GLU A 243 21.51 3.44 -8.63
CA GLU A 243 22.13 4.57 -9.32
C GLU A 243 22.79 5.52 -8.31
N LYS A 244 23.87 6.17 -8.72
CA LYS A 244 24.73 6.99 -7.85
C LYS A 244 24.69 8.49 -8.15
N SER A 245 24.10 8.89 -9.27
CA SER A 245 24.04 10.28 -9.72
C SER A 245 22.89 10.51 -10.67
N GLY A 246 22.49 11.78 -10.83
CA GLY A 246 21.36 12.18 -11.67
C GLY A 246 20.18 12.66 -10.82
N VAL A 247 19.04 12.85 -11.48
CA VAL A 247 17.79 13.25 -10.81
C VAL A 247 16.88 12.04 -10.67
N GLY A 248 16.55 11.69 -9.43
CA GLY A 248 15.55 10.67 -9.10
C GLY A 248 14.15 11.26 -9.12
N MET A 249 13.19 10.48 -9.60
CA MET A 249 11.76 10.78 -9.52
C MET A 249 11.02 9.62 -8.85
N VAL A 250 10.25 9.91 -7.80
CA VAL A 250 9.36 8.97 -7.12
C VAL A 250 7.98 9.62 -6.99
N ILE A 251 6.92 8.84 -7.22
CA ILE A 251 5.56 9.25 -6.85
C ILE A 251 5.24 8.60 -5.51
N VAL A 252 5.23 9.37 -4.42
CA VAL A 252 4.93 8.86 -3.07
C VAL A 252 3.44 9.00 -2.81
N LEU A 253 2.76 7.89 -2.55
CA LEU A 253 1.33 7.88 -2.23
C LEU A 253 1.17 8.17 -0.74
N GLU A 254 0.35 9.18 -0.43
CA GLU A 254 0.18 9.70 0.93
C GLU A 254 -1.12 9.23 1.57
N ASN A 255 -2.26 9.55 0.96
CA ASN A 255 -3.56 9.28 1.56
C ASN A 255 -4.64 8.96 0.54
N PHE A 256 -5.39 7.90 0.81
CA PHE A 256 -6.70 7.63 0.23
C PHE A 256 -7.76 8.09 1.22
N ASN A 257 -8.43 9.20 0.89
CA ASN A 257 -9.40 9.80 1.79
C ASN A 257 -10.81 9.35 1.40
N LYS A 258 -11.44 8.49 2.22
CA LYS A 258 -12.78 7.98 1.92
C LYS A 258 -13.89 8.99 2.21
N GLU A 259 -13.70 9.85 3.20
CA GLU A 259 -14.69 10.87 3.55
C GLU A 259 -14.92 11.85 2.40
N ARG A 260 -13.85 12.25 1.70
CA ARG A 260 -13.89 13.25 0.62
C ARG A 260 -13.59 12.70 -0.77
N GLU A 261 -13.45 11.38 -0.89
CA GLU A 261 -13.24 10.65 -2.14
C GLU A 261 -12.09 11.21 -2.99
N TYR A 262 -10.87 11.26 -2.43
CA TYR A 262 -9.66 11.66 -3.16
C TYR A 262 -8.43 10.84 -2.81
N SER A 263 -7.49 10.77 -3.76
CA SER A 263 -6.13 10.29 -3.52
C SER A 263 -5.18 11.48 -3.48
N LEU A 264 -4.20 11.41 -2.59
CA LEU A 264 -3.21 12.44 -2.33
C LEU A 264 -1.82 11.85 -2.51
N ILE A 265 -1.00 12.54 -3.29
CA ILE A 265 0.33 12.07 -3.68
C ILE A 265 1.35 13.20 -3.63
N TRP A 266 2.61 12.80 -3.50
CA TRP A 266 3.76 13.62 -3.84
C TRP A 266 4.33 13.18 -5.18
N VAL A 267 4.61 14.15 -6.05
CA VAL A 267 5.50 13.96 -7.20
C VAL A 267 6.84 14.58 -6.85
N THR A 268 7.83 13.74 -6.57
CA THR A 268 9.07 14.15 -5.91
C THR A 268 10.26 13.98 -6.83
N PHE A 269 11.05 15.03 -6.98
CA PHE A 269 12.31 15.05 -7.70
C PHE A 269 13.46 15.37 -6.75
N PHE A 270 14.49 14.55 -6.76
CA PHE A 270 15.62 14.69 -5.85
C PHE A 270 16.94 14.40 -6.55
N ASP A 271 18.02 14.96 -6.04
CA ASP A 271 19.37 14.60 -6.46
C ASP A 271 19.76 13.25 -5.85
N ILE A 272 20.14 12.29 -6.69
CA ILE A 272 20.38 10.89 -6.27
C ILE A 272 21.56 10.78 -5.29
N ASN A 273 22.57 11.62 -5.46
CA ASN A 273 23.79 11.56 -4.65
C ASN A 273 23.56 12.18 -3.27
N THR A 274 23.02 13.41 -3.23
CA THR A 274 22.87 14.20 -2.00
C THR A 274 21.55 13.95 -1.27
N ARG A 275 20.58 13.29 -1.93
CA ARG A 275 19.20 13.11 -1.44
C ARG A 275 18.43 14.42 -1.24
N GLU A 276 18.96 15.53 -1.77
CA GLU A 276 18.28 16.82 -1.72
C GLU A 276 17.03 16.78 -2.61
N ILE A 277 15.87 17.13 -2.05
CA ILE A 277 14.66 17.33 -2.85
C ILE A 277 14.79 18.65 -3.61
N LEU A 278 14.89 18.54 -4.93
CA LEU A 278 15.01 19.66 -5.86
C LEU A 278 13.65 20.34 -6.08
N PHE A 279 12.62 19.53 -6.20
CA PHE A 279 11.24 19.96 -6.41
C PHE A 279 10.28 18.86 -5.97
N ALA A 280 9.21 19.23 -5.28
CA ALA A 280 8.15 18.30 -4.97
C ALA A 280 6.79 18.98 -5.12
N ALA A 281 5.82 18.26 -5.68
CA ALA A 281 4.44 18.71 -5.77
C ALA A 281 3.53 17.76 -5.00
N GLU A 282 2.89 18.29 -3.97
CA GLU A 282 1.83 17.63 -3.22
C GLU A 282 0.51 17.92 -3.92
N VAL A 283 -0.17 16.90 -4.46
CA VAL A 283 -1.36 17.09 -5.29
C VAL A 283 -2.43 16.06 -4.98
N SER A 284 -3.70 16.47 -5.04
CA SER A 284 -4.86 15.59 -4.88
C SER A 284 -5.65 15.43 -6.17
N GLY A 285 -6.29 14.27 -6.30
CA GLY A 285 -7.19 13.93 -7.39
C GLY A 285 -8.40 13.15 -6.91
N LYS A 286 -9.58 13.52 -7.43
CA LYS A 286 -10.85 12.85 -7.10
C LYS A 286 -10.77 11.37 -7.44
N SER A 287 -11.12 10.52 -6.47
CA SER A 287 -11.20 9.07 -6.63
C SER A 287 -12.58 8.64 -7.12
N GLY A 288 -12.65 7.50 -7.77
CA GLY A 288 -13.89 7.04 -8.39
C GLY A 288 -13.70 5.80 -9.26
N GLY A 289 -14.80 5.12 -9.58
CA GLY A 289 -14.78 3.85 -10.31
C GLY A 289 -15.10 2.65 -9.42
N GLY A 290 -15.36 1.51 -10.06
CA GLY A 290 -15.72 0.26 -9.38
C GLY A 290 -14.50 -0.55 -8.96
N GLY A 291 -14.55 -1.12 -7.76
CA GLY A 291 -13.47 -1.94 -7.17
C GLY A 291 -12.43 -1.12 -6.42
N MET A 292 -11.87 -1.68 -5.34
CA MET A 292 -10.95 -1.00 -4.43
C MET A 292 -9.72 -0.43 -5.15
N ALA A 293 -8.99 -1.29 -5.88
CA ALA A 293 -7.77 -0.91 -6.58
C ALA A 293 -8.01 0.20 -7.62
N LYS A 294 -8.95 -0.04 -8.55
CA LYS A 294 -9.28 0.92 -9.62
C LYS A 294 -9.77 2.27 -9.06
N HIS A 295 -10.60 2.23 -8.03
CA HIS A 295 -11.17 3.44 -7.43
C HIS A 295 -10.10 4.44 -6.99
N TRP A 296 -9.12 3.97 -6.23
CA TRP A 296 -8.04 4.80 -5.71
C TRP A 296 -6.97 5.11 -6.75
N ALA A 297 -6.72 4.16 -7.68
CA ALA A 297 -5.75 4.34 -8.75
C ALA A 297 -6.19 5.47 -9.70
N THR A 298 -7.51 5.58 -9.97
CA THR A 298 -8.08 6.72 -10.70
C THR A 298 -7.80 8.05 -9.98
N GLY A 299 -7.91 8.10 -8.65
CA GLY A 299 -7.56 9.31 -7.90
C GLY A 299 -6.09 9.73 -8.09
N VAL A 300 -5.17 8.75 -8.07
CA VAL A 300 -3.74 8.99 -8.29
C VAL A 300 -3.45 9.43 -9.73
N GLU A 301 -4.11 8.83 -10.72
CA GLU A 301 -4.00 9.21 -12.13
C GLU A 301 -4.52 10.63 -12.37
N VAL A 302 -5.65 11.01 -11.78
CA VAL A 302 -6.18 12.38 -11.81
C VAL A 302 -5.21 13.35 -11.12
N ALA A 303 -4.70 13.00 -9.93
CA ALA A 303 -3.74 13.84 -9.22
C ALA A 303 -2.49 14.09 -10.07
N PHE A 304 -1.93 13.05 -10.69
CA PHE A 304 -0.75 13.16 -11.52
C PHE A 304 -1.00 13.89 -12.84
N ARG A 305 -1.97 13.45 -13.66
CA ARG A 305 -2.17 14.00 -15.01
C ARG A 305 -2.85 15.37 -14.98
N LYS A 306 -3.89 15.52 -14.16
CA LYS A 306 -4.73 16.73 -14.16
C LYS A 306 -4.19 17.79 -13.22
N MET A 307 -3.83 17.43 -11.99
CA MET A 307 -3.38 18.43 -11.02
C MET A 307 -1.88 18.74 -11.18
N PHE A 308 -1.00 17.74 -11.15
CA PHE A 308 0.43 17.96 -11.32
C PHE A 308 0.78 18.34 -12.77
N PHE A 309 0.48 17.50 -13.76
CA PHE A 309 1.00 17.75 -15.11
C PHE A 309 0.34 18.97 -15.78
N GLU A 310 -0.98 18.96 -15.93
CA GLU A 310 -1.70 20.04 -16.64
C GLU A 310 -1.66 21.39 -15.90
N ASN A 311 -1.69 21.38 -14.56
CA ASN A 311 -1.84 22.60 -13.76
C ASN A 311 -0.57 23.05 -13.03
N ILE A 312 0.51 22.27 -12.98
CA ILE A 312 1.77 22.68 -12.34
C ILE A 312 2.92 22.57 -13.34
N TYR A 313 3.21 21.37 -13.84
CA TYR A 313 4.40 21.07 -14.63
C TYR A 313 4.37 21.71 -16.04
N ARG A 314 3.32 21.46 -16.82
CA ARG A 314 3.15 22.00 -18.18
C ARG A 314 3.14 23.54 -18.23
N PRO A 315 2.42 24.26 -17.34
CA PRO A 315 2.48 25.72 -17.28
C PRO A 315 3.72 26.26 -16.57
N ARG A 316 4.67 25.39 -16.15
CA ARG A 316 5.95 25.76 -15.52
C ARG A 316 5.79 26.54 -14.21
N ARG A 317 4.84 26.14 -13.38
CA ARG A 317 4.59 26.76 -12.06
C ARG A 317 5.46 26.07 -11.02
N THR A 318 6.55 26.74 -10.64
CA THR A 318 7.57 26.19 -9.73
C THR A 318 7.50 26.80 -8.33
N THR A 319 6.62 27.78 -8.11
CA THR A 319 6.35 28.40 -6.81
C THR A 319 4.84 28.45 -6.53
N ASN A 320 4.47 28.49 -5.24
CA ASN A 320 3.06 28.49 -4.83
C ASN A 320 2.29 29.74 -5.30
N TYR A 321 2.95 30.89 -5.44
CA TYR A 321 2.34 32.12 -5.96
C TYR A 321 1.87 31.97 -7.41
N GLN A 322 2.50 31.10 -8.19
CA GLN A 322 2.14 30.87 -9.59
C GLN A 322 0.94 29.92 -9.75
N ILE A 323 0.53 29.22 -8.68
CA ILE A 323 -0.61 28.31 -8.69
C ILE A 323 -1.89 29.15 -8.47
N PRO A 324 -2.90 29.06 -9.35
CA PRO A 324 -4.18 29.74 -9.16
C PRO A 324 -4.78 29.39 -7.80
N GLU A 325 -5.27 30.40 -7.07
CA GLU A 325 -5.81 30.25 -5.72
C GLU A 325 -6.86 29.14 -5.61
N LYS A 326 -7.76 29.04 -6.60
CA LYS A 326 -8.79 27.98 -6.66
C LYS A 326 -8.24 26.55 -6.71
N LEU A 327 -6.96 26.38 -7.04
CA LEU A 327 -6.25 25.11 -7.13
C LEU A 327 -5.33 24.86 -5.93
N LEU A 328 -5.21 25.79 -5.00
CA LEU A 328 -4.54 25.55 -3.72
C LEU A 328 -5.43 24.71 -2.80
N PHE A 329 -4.82 23.95 -1.90
CA PHE A 329 -5.54 23.04 -1.00
C PHE A 329 -6.58 23.71 -0.09
N TYR A 330 -6.38 24.99 0.25
CA TYR A 330 -7.20 25.74 1.20
C TYR A 330 -7.83 26.95 0.52
#